data_AF-A0A6P6SBW1-F1
#
_entry.id   AF-A0A6P6SBW1-F1
#
_cell.length_a   1.000
_cell.length_b   1.000
_cell.length_c   1.000
_cell.angle_alpha   90.00
_cell.angle_beta   90.00
_cell.angle_gamma   90.00
#
_symmetry.space_group_name_H-M   'P 1'
#
loop_
_entity.id
_entity.type
_entity.pdbx_description
1 polymer ?
#
loop_
_entity_poly.entity_id
_entity_poly.type
_entity_poly.pdbx_seq_one_letter_code
_entity_poly.pdbx_strand_id
1 'polypeptide(L)'
;MAATSVASAALRRALHSLEFLPPRAIGFKDKFYYSRPLPFATPLHSSSALGLCQLSQAIKSDTDFLLKGVGDKDTNEDVKRVLEMAKRAATRCEILHTGFLTPPVLKESMQALKDLVDIKTVAQGGYPEAERCRLSVGHPEVLTSDPDIVAALSVLGNFGFQPCSHGDFLGAILGTGITRDKLGDIILQGEKGAYILVVPELADYLTSSLDKVGNVSVTCKKIPLLAIEYEPPRTKAFKTVESSLRLDAISSAGYKISRTKMAL
;
A
#
# COMPACT_ATOMS: atom_id res chain seq x y z
N MET A 1 26.31 47.64 -45.33
CA MET A 1 27.10 46.95 -44.30
C MET A 1 27.08 47.81 -43.04
N ALA A 2 26.76 47.18 -41.91
CA ALA A 2 26.15 47.80 -40.73
C ALA A 2 27.08 48.76 -39.96
N ALA A 3 26.50 49.89 -39.55
CA ALA A 3 27.08 50.81 -38.58
C ALA A 3 26.61 50.44 -37.18
N THR A 4 27.58 50.20 -36.31
CA THR A 4 27.50 50.15 -34.85
C THR A 4 27.20 51.52 -34.26
N SER A 5 26.36 51.58 -33.23
CA SER A 5 26.32 52.62 -32.19
C SER A 5 25.13 52.35 -31.26
N VAL A 6 25.15 52.50 -29.92
CA VAL A 6 26.12 52.87 -28.89
C VAL A 6 25.39 52.60 -27.55
N ALA A 7 26.17 52.36 -26.48
CA ALA A 7 25.81 52.59 -25.06
C ALA A 7 24.86 51.59 -24.39
N SER A 8 25.01 51.21 -23.11
CA SER A 8 26.00 51.51 -22.08
C SER A 8 25.62 50.73 -20.81
N ALA A 9 26.62 50.47 -19.99
CA ALA A 9 26.56 50.47 -18.53
C ALA A 9 25.86 49.31 -17.79
N ALA A 10 26.70 48.61 -17.02
CA ALA A 10 26.52 48.32 -15.60
C ALA A 10 25.32 47.43 -15.16
N LEU A 11 25.61 46.22 -14.69
CA LEU A 11 25.77 45.95 -13.25
C LEU A 11 26.07 44.47 -12.97
N ARG A 12 27.14 44.28 -12.21
CA ARG A 12 27.49 43.17 -11.29
C ARG A 12 26.41 42.09 -11.06
N ARG A 13 26.81 40.82 -11.17
CA ARG A 13 26.75 39.88 -10.04
C ARG A 13 27.69 38.70 -10.23
N ALA A 14 28.35 38.39 -9.13
CA ALA A 14 29.46 37.48 -9.01
C ALA A 14 29.03 36.02 -9.09
N LEU A 15 29.90 35.23 -9.71
CA LEU A 15 30.06 33.81 -9.49
C LEU A 15 30.43 33.58 -8.02
N HIS A 16 29.67 32.72 -7.35
CA HIS A 16 30.15 32.02 -6.17
C HIS A 16 29.67 30.57 -6.22
N SER A 17 30.65 29.69 -6.30
CA SER A 17 30.63 28.29 -5.86
C SER A 17 30.11 28.16 -4.43
N LEU A 18 29.19 27.22 -4.20
CA LEU A 18 28.83 26.62 -2.90
C LEU A 18 28.22 25.25 -3.27
N GLU A 19 29.03 24.19 -3.29
CA GLU A 19 29.26 23.27 -2.17
C GLU A 19 27.98 22.62 -1.63
N PHE A 20 27.93 21.31 -1.84
CA PHE A 20 27.00 20.34 -1.28
C PHE A 20 26.85 20.49 0.25
N LEU A 21 25.61 20.63 0.72
CA LEU A 21 25.20 20.32 2.09
C LEU A 21 23.77 19.74 2.06
N PRO A 22 23.47 18.66 2.81
CA PRO A 22 22.17 18.01 2.81
C PRO A 22 21.18 18.78 3.72
N PRO A 23 19.87 18.78 3.43
CA PRO A 23 18.91 19.35 4.34
C PRO A 23 18.65 18.40 5.52
N ARG A 24 18.91 18.96 6.69
CA ARG A 24 18.66 18.47 8.05
C ARG A 24 17.28 17.84 8.22
N ALA A 25 17.31 16.71 8.91
CA ALA A 25 16.17 16.05 9.53
C ALA A 25 15.40 17.01 10.45
N ILE A 26 14.11 17.15 10.20
CA ILE A 26 13.14 17.64 11.18
C ILE A 26 12.46 16.39 11.73
N GLY A 27 12.79 16.09 12.99
CA GLY A 27 12.31 14.92 13.69
C GLY A 27 10.83 15.00 14.03
N PHE A 28 10.13 13.91 13.77
CA PHE A 28 8.90 13.57 14.50
C PHE A 28 9.21 12.35 15.36
N LYS A 29 9.14 12.57 16.67
CA LYS A 29 9.32 11.55 17.70
C LYS A 29 8.10 10.64 17.68
N ASP A 30 8.30 9.35 17.40
CA ASP A 30 7.46 8.33 18.00
C ASP A 30 8.31 7.27 18.69
N LYS A 31 8.00 7.12 19.98
CA LYS A 31 8.70 6.29 20.95
C LYS A 31 8.31 4.83 20.75
N PHE A 32 9.19 4.03 20.15
CA PHE A 32 9.22 2.60 20.41
C PHE A 32 10.41 2.30 21.33
N TYR A 33 10.11 1.71 22.47
CA TYR A 33 11.04 1.39 23.53
C TYR A 33 12.10 0.39 23.03
N TYR A 34 13.34 0.85 22.89
CA TYR A 34 14.53 0.00 22.87
C TYR A 34 14.86 -0.41 24.31
N SER A 35 14.77 -1.70 24.63
CA SER A 35 15.49 -2.27 25.77
C SER A 35 16.93 -2.60 25.34
N ARG A 36 17.84 -2.20 26.22
CA ARG A 36 19.30 -2.11 26.10
C ARG A 36 19.98 -3.51 26.04
N PRO A 37 21.15 -3.67 25.40
CA PRO A 37 21.89 -4.93 25.34
C PRO A 37 22.94 -5.08 26.47
N LEU A 38 23.36 -6.33 26.74
CA LEU A 38 24.68 -6.85 27.19
C LEU A 38 24.54 -8.02 28.21
N PRO A 39 25.53 -8.91 28.41
CA PRO A 39 26.58 -9.42 27.50
C PRO A 39 26.77 -10.98 27.52
N PHE A 40 27.46 -11.50 26.49
CA PHE A 40 28.32 -12.71 26.44
C PHE A 40 27.92 -14.04 27.15
N ALA A 41 27.82 -15.12 26.36
CA ALA A 41 28.56 -16.38 26.60
C ALA A 41 28.46 -17.38 25.40
N THR A 42 29.58 -17.50 24.67
CA THR A 42 30.20 -18.64 23.95
C THR A 42 29.44 -19.63 23.03
N PRO A 43 30.13 -20.14 21.98
CA PRO A 43 29.54 -20.94 20.92
C PRO A 43 29.58 -22.45 21.24
N LEU A 44 28.56 -23.18 20.81
CA LEU A 44 28.64 -24.63 20.66
C LEU A 44 28.36 -25.00 19.20
N HIS A 45 29.43 -25.39 18.53
CA HIS A 45 29.43 -26.15 17.30
C HIS A 45 28.83 -27.55 17.57
N SER A 46 27.76 -27.90 16.87
CA SER A 46 27.50 -29.26 16.38
C SER A 46 26.42 -29.18 15.30
N SER A 47 26.84 -29.20 14.04
CA SER A 47 26.73 -30.36 13.15
C SER A 47 25.29 -30.75 12.80
N SER A 48 24.90 -30.35 11.59
CA SER A 48 24.20 -31.19 10.61
C SER A 48 23.18 -32.21 11.16
N ALA A 49 21.92 -31.81 11.18
CA ALA A 49 20.83 -32.71 10.81
C ALA A 49 19.74 -31.84 10.19
N LEU A 50 19.23 -32.28 9.04
CA LEU A 50 18.00 -31.78 8.43
C LEU A 50 16.90 -31.74 9.50
N GLY A 51 16.71 -30.57 10.10
CA GLY A 51 15.66 -30.31 11.06
C GLY A 51 14.35 -30.22 10.29
N LEU A 52 13.68 -31.35 10.15
CA LEU A 52 12.28 -31.37 9.75
C LEU A 52 11.52 -30.42 10.69
N CYS A 53 11.04 -29.34 10.08
CA CYS A 53 10.22 -28.28 10.62
C CYS A 53 9.19 -28.83 11.63
N GLN A 54 9.47 -28.72 12.93
CA GLN A 54 8.53 -29.09 14.00
C GLN A 54 7.25 -28.22 13.98
N LEU A 55 7.26 -27.12 13.23
CA LEU A 55 6.15 -26.18 13.13
C LEU A 55 4.99 -26.65 12.24
N SER A 56 5.20 -27.57 11.29
CA SER A 56 4.10 -28.01 10.42
C SER A 56 2.99 -28.73 11.19
N GLN A 57 3.29 -29.27 12.38
CA GLN A 57 2.33 -29.91 13.27
C GLN A 57 1.68 -28.91 14.25
N ALA A 58 2.43 -27.92 14.77
CA ALA A 58 1.90 -26.90 15.68
C ALA A 58 0.88 -25.95 15.02
N ILE A 59 1.08 -25.63 13.74
CA ILE A 59 0.16 -24.73 13.01
C ILE A 59 -1.10 -25.48 12.51
N LYS A 60 -1.27 -26.78 12.80
CA LYS A 60 -2.46 -27.55 12.40
C LYS A 60 -3.55 -27.57 13.45
N SER A 61 -3.23 -27.40 14.74
CA SER A 61 -4.21 -27.36 15.85
C SER A 61 -4.67 -25.95 16.19
N ASP A 62 -3.85 -24.93 15.93
CA ASP A 62 -4.09 -23.57 16.42
C ASP A 62 -4.76 -22.62 15.42
N THR A 63 -4.91 -23.02 14.15
CA THR A 63 -5.56 -22.17 13.14
C THR A 63 -7.00 -21.83 13.50
N ASP A 64 -7.77 -22.79 14.03
CA ASP A 64 -9.17 -22.54 14.39
C ASP A 64 -9.31 -21.68 15.66
N PHE A 65 -8.29 -21.68 16.54
CA PHE A 65 -8.27 -20.85 17.74
C PHE A 65 -7.88 -19.40 17.44
N LEU A 66 -6.90 -19.19 16.54
CA LEU A 66 -6.48 -17.86 16.06
C LEU A 66 -7.61 -17.13 15.32
N LEU A 67 -8.55 -17.87 14.74
CA LEU A 67 -9.64 -17.33 13.92
C LEU A 67 -10.93 -17.01 14.71
N LYS A 68 -10.93 -17.22 16.04
CA LYS A 68 -12.14 -17.13 16.88
C LYS A 68 -12.64 -15.69 17.15
N GLY A 69 -12.04 -14.67 16.53
CA GLY A 69 -12.42 -13.26 16.67
C GLY A 69 -12.68 -12.54 15.34
N VAL A 70 -12.69 -13.25 14.21
CA VAL A 70 -12.86 -12.67 12.88
C VAL A 70 -14.34 -12.41 12.60
N GLY A 71 -14.66 -11.16 12.25
CA GLY A 71 -16.05 -10.66 12.16
C GLY A 71 -16.87 -11.21 10.99
N ASP A 72 -16.22 -11.72 9.92
CA ASP A 72 -16.87 -12.15 8.69
C ASP A 72 -16.30 -13.49 8.16
N LYS A 73 -17.17 -14.36 7.63
CA LYS A 73 -16.79 -15.69 7.11
C LYS A 73 -15.80 -15.61 5.94
N ASP A 74 -16.01 -14.67 5.01
CA ASP A 74 -15.16 -14.52 3.82
C ASP A 74 -13.74 -14.06 4.20
N THR A 75 -13.65 -13.10 5.12
CA THR A 75 -12.38 -12.64 5.69
C THR A 75 -11.60 -13.80 6.30
N ASN A 76 -12.30 -14.69 7.00
CA ASN A 76 -11.71 -15.87 7.63
C ASN A 76 -11.10 -16.85 6.60
N GLU A 77 -11.76 -17.06 5.46
CA GLU A 77 -11.26 -17.92 4.39
C GLU A 77 -9.98 -17.37 3.74
N ASP A 78 -9.93 -16.06 3.49
CA ASP A 78 -8.74 -15.42 2.93
C ASP A 78 -7.57 -15.42 3.92
N VAL A 79 -7.83 -15.18 5.21
CA VAL A 79 -6.81 -15.29 6.26
C VAL A 79 -6.25 -16.72 6.31
N LYS A 80 -7.10 -17.75 6.25
CA LYS A 80 -6.67 -19.16 6.16
C LYS A 80 -5.73 -19.40 4.98
N ARG A 81 -6.05 -18.86 3.79
CA ARG A 81 -5.19 -18.97 2.60
C ARG A 81 -3.82 -18.34 2.82
N VAL A 82 -3.77 -17.20 3.52
CA VAL A 82 -2.51 -16.52 3.87
C VAL A 82 -1.69 -17.35 4.86
N LEU A 83 -2.31 -17.94 5.88
CA LEU A 83 -1.63 -18.86 6.81
C LEU A 83 -1.06 -20.10 6.10
N GLU A 84 -1.82 -20.70 5.18
CA GLU A 84 -1.34 -21.83 4.37
C GLU A 84 -0.19 -21.42 3.42
N MET A 85 -0.20 -20.19 2.91
CA MET A 85 0.94 -19.63 2.16
C MET A 85 2.17 -19.47 3.06
N ALA A 86 1.99 -18.95 4.27
CA ALA A 86 3.08 -18.76 5.23
C ALA A 86 3.73 -20.09 5.63
N LYS A 87 2.94 -21.14 5.88
CA LYS A 87 3.43 -22.50 6.11
C LYS A 87 4.30 -23.02 4.97
N ARG A 88 3.87 -22.79 3.72
CA ARG A 88 4.64 -23.18 2.52
C ARG A 88 5.93 -22.40 2.41
N ALA A 89 5.89 -21.09 2.61
CA ALA A 89 7.07 -20.22 2.61
C ALA A 89 8.11 -20.68 3.65
N ALA A 90 7.66 -21.02 4.87
CA ALA A 90 8.52 -21.54 5.93
C ALA A 90 9.11 -22.93 5.59
N THR A 91 8.29 -23.84 5.05
CA THR A 91 8.73 -25.21 4.73
C THR A 91 9.72 -25.26 3.56
N ARG A 92 9.53 -24.40 2.57
CA ARG A 92 10.34 -24.36 1.34
C ARG A 92 11.46 -23.33 1.38
N CYS A 93 11.53 -22.52 2.44
CA CYS A 93 12.43 -21.37 2.54
C CYS A 93 12.35 -20.44 1.32
N GLU A 94 11.15 -20.20 0.80
CA GLU A 94 10.90 -19.34 -0.37
C GLU A 94 10.13 -18.07 0.03
N ILE A 95 10.26 -17.01 -0.76
CA ILE A 95 9.44 -15.80 -0.61
C ILE A 95 8.17 -15.98 -1.44
N LEU A 96 7.01 -15.84 -0.79
CA LEU A 96 5.71 -15.85 -1.44
C LEU A 96 5.00 -14.52 -1.27
N HIS A 97 4.20 -14.16 -2.26
CA HIS A 97 3.44 -12.92 -2.28
C HIS A 97 1.96 -13.21 -2.49
N THR A 98 1.10 -12.53 -1.73
CA THR A 98 -0.34 -12.58 -1.95
C THR A 98 -0.76 -11.70 -3.14
N GLY A 99 -2.03 -11.83 -3.54
CA GLY A 99 -2.71 -10.75 -4.25
C GLY A 99 -2.95 -9.53 -3.35
N PHE A 100 -3.69 -8.54 -3.86
CA PHE A 100 -4.14 -7.39 -3.09
C PHE A 100 -5.25 -7.78 -2.11
N LEU A 101 -4.89 -7.78 -0.84
CA LEU A 101 -5.79 -8.06 0.29
C LEU A 101 -6.56 -6.79 0.68
N THR A 102 -7.77 -6.99 1.21
CA THR A 102 -8.54 -5.90 1.81
C THR A 102 -7.95 -5.53 3.19
N PRO A 103 -8.17 -4.29 3.68
CA PRO A 103 -7.71 -3.86 4.99
C PRO A 103 -8.02 -4.82 6.16
N PRO A 104 -9.25 -5.38 6.31
CA PRO A 104 -9.54 -6.32 7.39
C PRO A 104 -8.72 -7.62 7.27
N VAL A 105 -8.68 -8.22 6.08
CA VAL A 105 -7.92 -9.46 5.82
C VAL A 105 -6.44 -9.26 6.10
N LEU A 106 -5.87 -8.14 5.64
CA LEU A 106 -4.47 -7.80 5.86
C LEU A 106 -4.15 -7.68 7.35
N LYS A 107 -4.99 -6.95 8.09
CA LYS A 107 -4.80 -6.72 9.53
C LYS A 107 -4.84 -8.03 10.32
N GLU A 108 -5.84 -8.87 10.05
CA GLU A 108 -5.99 -10.16 10.72
C GLU A 108 -4.87 -11.13 10.33
N SER A 109 -4.48 -11.16 9.05
CA SER A 109 -3.35 -11.99 8.58
C SER A 109 -2.05 -11.58 9.25
N MET A 110 -1.75 -10.28 9.31
CA MET A 110 -0.56 -9.78 9.99
C MET A 110 -0.58 -10.11 11.49
N GLN A 111 -1.74 -10.01 12.14
CA GLN A 111 -1.87 -10.37 13.54
C GLN A 111 -1.64 -11.87 13.76
N ALA A 112 -2.20 -12.74 12.92
CA ALA A 112 -2.04 -14.18 13.01
C ALA A 112 -0.60 -14.66 12.74
N LEU A 113 0.13 -13.94 11.87
CA LEU A 113 1.52 -14.28 11.52
C LEU A 113 2.55 -13.67 12.48
N LYS A 114 2.17 -12.70 13.32
CA LYS A 114 3.08 -11.97 14.20
C LYS A 114 3.82 -12.86 15.19
N ASP A 115 3.18 -13.93 15.65
CA ASP A 115 3.73 -14.82 16.67
C ASP A 115 4.64 -15.92 16.08
N LEU A 116 4.78 -15.98 14.75
CA LEU A 116 5.61 -16.97 14.05
C LEU A 116 7.05 -16.45 13.90
N VAL A 117 7.96 -17.00 14.70
CA VAL A 117 9.37 -16.54 14.79
C VAL A 117 10.14 -16.71 13.46
N ASP A 118 9.85 -17.77 12.72
CA ASP A 118 10.58 -18.12 11.49
C ASP A 118 10.04 -17.42 10.24
N ILE A 119 9.08 -16.49 10.40
CA ILE A 119 8.39 -15.83 9.30
C ILE A 119 8.48 -14.33 9.46
N LYS A 120 9.02 -13.67 8.43
CA LYS A 120 8.93 -12.23 8.26
C LYS A 120 7.80 -11.92 7.27
N THR A 121 7.04 -10.89 7.59
CA THR A 121 5.96 -10.39 6.73
C THR A 121 6.15 -8.92 6.40
N VAL A 122 5.95 -8.54 5.15
CA VAL A 122 6.02 -7.14 4.69
C VAL A 122 4.78 -6.82 3.86
N ALA A 123 4.02 -5.80 4.24
CA ALA A 123 2.83 -5.34 3.52
C ALA A 123 3.15 -4.11 2.67
N GLN A 124 2.67 -4.08 1.42
CA GLN A 124 2.91 -2.99 0.49
C GLN A 124 1.74 -2.79 -0.48
N GLY A 125 1.25 -1.56 -0.57
CA GLY A 125 0.19 -1.17 -1.51
C GLY A 125 0.63 -0.16 -2.58
N GLY A 126 1.90 0.25 -2.58
CA GLY A 126 2.50 1.16 -3.57
C GLY A 126 2.61 2.62 -3.14
N TYR A 127 1.82 3.05 -2.14
CA TYR A 127 1.91 4.37 -1.52
C TYR A 127 1.56 4.29 -0.01
N PRO A 128 1.88 5.31 0.80
CA PRO A 128 1.78 5.22 2.27
C PRO A 128 0.38 4.96 2.84
N GLU A 129 -0.67 5.45 2.16
CA GLU A 129 -2.07 5.34 2.60
C GLU A 129 -2.87 4.34 1.76
N ALA A 130 -2.20 3.34 1.20
CA ALA A 130 -2.87 2.30 0.44
C ALA A 130 -3.82 1.49 1.33
N GLU A 131 -5.07 1.35 0.87
CA GLU A 131 -6.07 0.52 1.51
C GLU A 131 -5.83 -0.95 1.15
N ARG A 132 -5.69 -1.26 -0.14
CA ARG A 132 -5.39 -2.61 -0.60
C ARG A 132 -3.89 -2.81 -0.69
N CYS A 133 -3.39 -3.80 0.05
CA CYS A 133 -1.95 -4.13 0.06
C CYS A 133 -1.71 -5.59 -0.29
N ARG A 134 -0.54 -5.85 -0.88
CA ARG A 134 0.01 -7.19 -1.03
C ARG A 134 0.87 -7.53 0.18
N LEU A 135 0.79 -8.76 0.66
CA LEU A 135 1.59 -9.28 1.75
C LEU A 135 2.69 -10.19 1.17
N SER A 136 3.94 -9.88 1.49
CA SER A 136 5.09 -10.74 1.25
C SER A 136 5.39 -11.53 2.51
N VAL A 137 5.59 -12.83 2.36
CA VAL A 137 5.84 -13.77 3.45
C VAL A 137 7.06 -14.62 3.10
N GLY A 138 8.03 -14.71 4.00
CA GLY A 138 9.23 -15.50 3.78
C GLY A 138 10.14 -15.54 5.00
N HIS A 139 11.26 -16.25 4.89
CA HIS A 139 12.23 -16.32 5.96
C HIS A 139 12.88 -14.94 6.23
N PRO A 140 13.09 -14.52 7.50
CA PRO A 140 13.63 -13.21 7.85
C PRO A 140 14.96 -12.84 7.18
N GLU A 141 15.80 -13.85 6.91
CA GLU A 141 17.12 -13.66 6.28
C GLU A 141 17.04 -13.38 4.78
N VAL A 142 15.99 -13.84 4.11
CA VAL A 142 15.84 -13.72 2.65
C VAL A 142 14.92 -12.55 2.29
N LEU A 143 13.89 -12.30 3.10
CA LEU A 143 12.89 -11.28 2.80
C LEU A 143 13.42 -9.86 3.05
N THR A 144 13.56 -9.11 1.96
CA THR A 144 13.93 -7.69 1.98
C THR A 144 12.79 -6.82 2.53
N SER A 145 13.13 -5.69 3.14
CA SER A 145 12.14 -4.77 3.74
C SER A 145 11.36 -3.93 2.72
N ASP A 146 11.83 -3.85 1.47
CA ASP A 146 11.18 -3.15 0.36
C ASP A 146 11.14 -4.06 -0.88
N PRO A 147 10.20 -5.03 -0.92
CA PRO A 147 10.09 -5.96 -2.03
C PRO A 147 9.39 -5.29 -3.24
N ASP A 148 9.91 -5.47 -4.46
CA ASP A 148 9.28 -4.89 -5.66
C ASP A 148 8.04 -5.69 -6.10
N ILE A 149 6.94 -5.53 -5.36
CA ILE A 149 5.70 -6.29 -5.54
C ILE A 149 4.53 -5.45 -6.04
N VAL A 150 4.68 -4.14 -6.23
CA VAL A 150 3.60 -3.28 -6.72
C VAL A 150 4.10 -2.40 -7.84
N ALA A 151 3.37 -2.39 -8.96
CA ALA A 151 3.58 -1.45 -10.04
C ALA A 151 2.46 -0.41 -10.08
N ALA A 152 2.82 0.83 -10.43
CA ALA A 152 1.86 1.90 -10.67
C ALA A 152 1.76 2.21 -12.16
N LEU A 153 0.51 2.38 -12.61
CA LEU A 153 0.16 2.78 -13.95
C LEU A 153 -0.54 4.14 -13.90
N SER A 154 -0.14 5.05 -14.78
CA SER A 154 -0.86 6.28 -15.06
C SER A 154 -1.74 6.07 -16.29
N VAL A 155 -3.04 6.20 -16.09
CA VAL A 155 -4.04 6.16 -17.17
C VAL A 155 -4.51 7.57 -17.40
N LEU A 156 -4.08 8.13 -18.53
CA LEU A 156 -4.37 9.50 -18.93
C LEU A 156 -5.45 9.52 -20.01
N GLY A 157 -6.42 10.41 -19.87
CA GLY A 157 -7.50 10.57 -20.83
C GLY A 157 -8.13 11.95 -20.70
N ASN A 158 -8.99 12.32 -21.65
CA ASN A 158 -9.72 13.56 -21.59
C ASN A 158 -11.08 13.34 -20.92
N PHE A 159 -11.14 13.47 -19.59
CA PHE A 159 -12.37 13.26 -18.80
C PHE A 159 -13.12 14.56 -18.49
N GLY A 160 -12.73 15.69 -19.08
CA GLY A 160 -13.41 16.98 -18.86
C GLY A 160 -14.86 17.02 -19.38
N PHE A 161 -15.16 16.25 -20.43
CA PHE A 161 -16.52 16.19 -21.01
C PHE A 161 -17.35 15.00 -20.51
N GLN A 162 -16.67 13.92 -20.12
CA GLN A 162 -17.30 12.73 -19.57
C GLN A 162 -16.53 12.30 -18.33
N PRO A 163 -16.97 12.70 -17.13
CA PRO A 163 -16.31 12.30 -15.90
C PRO A 163 -16.49 10.79 -15.71
N CYS A 164 -15.39 10.10 -15.45
CA CYS A 164 -15.40 8.69 -15.10
C CYS A 164 -15.28 8.51 -13.59
N SER A 165 -16.10 7.63 -13.05
CA SER A 165 -16.06 7.21 -11.66
C SER A 165 -15.00 6.13 -11.45
N HIS A 166 -14.66 5.85 -10.19
CA HIS A 166 -13.82 4.72 -9.82
C HIS A 166 -14.35 3.38 -10.40
N GLY A 167 -15.68 3.23 -10.46
CA GLY A 167 -16.32 2.02 -11.01
C GLY A 167 -16.05 1.82 -12.50
N ASP A 168 -15.90 2.91 -13.26
CA ASP A 168 -15.64 2.84 -14.70
C ASP A 168 -14.21 2.37 -15.00
N PHE A 169 -13.22 2.89 -14.27
CA PHE A 169 -11.84 2.41 -14.36
C PHE A 169 -11.75 0.95 -13.95
N LEU A 170 -12.38 0.58 -12.83
CA LEU A 170 -12.42 -0.81 -12.38
C LEU A 170 -13.06 -1.71 -13.44
N GLY A 171 -14.21 -1.32 -14.00
CA GLY A 171 -14.91 -2.08 -15.02
C GLY A 171 -14.10 -2.26 -16.29
N ALA A 172 -13.41 -1.21 -16.75
CA ALA A 172 -12.54 -1.27 -17.92
C ALA A 172 -11.37 -2.25 -17.71
N ILE A 173 -10.73 -2.21 -16.55
CA ILE A 173 -9.61 -3.11 -16.22
C ILE A 173 -10.11 -4.56 -16.10
N LEU A 174 -11.21 -4.79 -15.38
CA LEU A 174 -11.78 -6.14 -15.27
C LEU A 174 -12.23 -6.69 -16.64
N GLY A 175 -12.68 -5.80 -17.54
CA GLY A 175 -13.00 -6.13 -18.94
C GLY A 175 -11.82 -6.65 -19.75
N THR A 176 -10.58 -6.38 -19.34
CA THR A 176 -9.36 -6.97 -19.95
C THR A 176 -9.11 -8.42 -19.51
N GLY A 177 -9.94 -8.99 -18.63
CA GLY A 177 -9.81 -10.35 -18.12
C GLY A 177 -8.96 -10.49 -16.85
N ILE A 178 -8.55 -9.39 -16.25
CA ILE A 178 -7.77 -9.39 -14.99
C ILE A 178 -8.70 -9.59 -13.80
N THR A 179 -8.28 -10.43 -12.85
CA THR A 179 -9.01 -10.62 -11.60
C THR A 179 -8.79 -9.46 -10.63
N ARG A 180 -9.81 -9.13 -9.83
CA ARG A 180 -9.75 -8.04 -8.84
C ARG A 180 -8.64 -8.25 -7.81
N ASP A 181 -8.26 -9.49 -7.51
CA ASP A 181 -7.17 -9.80 -6.57
C ASP A 181 -5.80 -9.35 -7.05
N LYS A 182 -5.64 -9.06 -8.35
CA LYS A 182 -4.40 -8.51 -8.91
C LYS A 182 -4.42 -6.99 -9.06
N LEU A 183 -5.52 -6.36 -8.65
CA LEU A 183 -5.72 -4.91 -8.67
C LEU A 183 -5.73 -4.35 -7.24
N GLY A 184 -4.94 -3.32 -7.04
CA GLY A 184 -4.92 -2.50 -5.84
C GLY A 184 -5.88 -1.34 -5.94
N ASP A 185 -5.47 -0.23 -5.34
CA ASP A 185 -6.27 0.98 -5.30
C ASP A 185 -6.27 1.70 -6.65
N ILE A 186 -7.32 2.49 -6.89
CA ILE A 186 -7.47 3.36 -8.05
C ILE A 186 -7.61 4.79 -7.54
N ILE A 187 -6.61 5.61 -7.82
CA ILE A 187 -6.52 6.99 -7.36
C ILE A 187 -6.96 7.91 -8.49
N LEU A 188 -8.14 8.51 -8.36
CA LEU A 188 -8.67 9.42 -9.36
C LEU A 188 -7.92 10.76 -9.34
N GLN A 189 -7.55 11.25 -10.54
CA GLN A 189 -6.86 12.53 -10.78
C GLN A 189 -7.80 13.58 -11.40
N GLY A 190 -9.08 13.53 -11.02
CA GLY A 190 -10.12 14.39 -11.58
C GLY A 190 -10.25 14.21 -13.10
N GLU A 191 -10.04 15.29 -13.86
CA GLU A 191 -10.21 15.31 -15.31
C GLU A 191 -9.03 14.70 -16.09
N LYS A 192 -7.87 14.52 -15.44
CA LYS A 192 -6.64 14.01 -16.09
C LYS A 192 -6.65 12.49 -16.28
N GLY A 193 -7.39 11.77 -15.42
CA GLY A 193 -7.46 10.31 -15.41
C GLY A 193 -7.27 9.71 -14.03
N ALA A 194 -6.49 8.64 -13.94
CA ALA A 194 -6.28 7.92 -12.67
C ALA A 194 -4.90 7.25 -12.59
N TYR A 195 -4.42 7.02 -11.37
CA TYR A 195 -3.35 6.07 -11.09
C TYR A 195 -3.94 4.74 -10.63
N ILE A 196 -3.41 3.64 -11.14
CA ILE A 196 -3.88 2.29 -10.82
C ILE A 196 -2.69 1.48 -10.32
N LEU A 197 -2.89 0.82 -9.18
CA LEU A 197 -1.91 -0.05 -8.55
C LEU A 197 -2.18 -1.49 -8.98
N VAL A 198 -1.16 -2.19 -9.46
CA VAL A 198 -1.30 -3.56 -9.99
C VAL A 198 -0.11 -4.44 -9.64
N VAL A 199 -0.28 -5.75 -9.84
CA VAL A 199 0.84 -6.71 -9.80
C VAL A 199 1.82 -6.37 -10.95
N PRO A 200 3.14 -6.30 -10.70
CA PRO A 200 4.14 -5.95 -11.72
C PRO A 200 4.05 -6.76 -13.01
N GLU A 201 3.72 -8.06 -12.91
CA GLU A 201 3.51 -8.97 -14.03
C GLU A 201 2.44 -8.51 -15.04
N LEU A 202 1.48 -7.70 -14.58
CA LEU A 202 0.37 -7.21 -15.42
C LEU A 202 0.58 -5.79 -15.93
N ALA A 203 1.66 -5.11 -15.51
CA ALA A 203 1.89 -3.72 -15.86
C ALA A 203 2.01 -3.53 -17.38
N ASP A 204 2.79 -4.38 -18.05
CA ASP A 204 3.02 -4.29 -19.49
C ASP A 204 1.77 -4.68 -20.28
N TYR A 205 1.07 -5.74 -19.83
CA TYR A 205 -0.20 -6.16 -20.43
C TYR A 205 -1.27 -5.06 -20.36
N LEU A 206 -1.41 -4.38 -19.23
CA LEU A 206 -2.36 -3.28 -19.10
C LEU A 206 -1.94 -2.04 -19.89
N THR A 207 -0.64 -1.82 -20.03
CA THR A 207 -0.13 -0.72 -20.86
C THR A 207 -0.53 -0.90 -22.32
N SER A 208 -0.58 -2.15 -22.83
CA SER A 208 -0.95 -2.44 -24.22
C SER A 208 -2.43 -2.69 -24.47
N SER A 209 -3.19 -3.08 -23.44
CA SER A 209 -4.57 -3.58 -23.61
C SER A 209 -5.64 -2.58 -23.16
N LEU A 210 -5.27 -1.62 -22.30
CA LEU A 210 -6.21 -0.64 -21.75
C LEU A 210 -6.20 0.65 -22.60
N ASP A 211 -6.93 0.61 -23.72
CA ASP A 211 -7.02 1.74 -24.66
C ASP A 211 -8.23 2.66 -24.41
N LYS A 212 -9.21 2.18 -23.63
CA LYS A 212 -10.49 2.86 -23.42
C LYS A 212 -11.02 2.64 -22.01
N VAL A 213 -11.52 3.71 -21.39
CA VAL A 213 -12.29 3.66 -20.13
C VAL A 213 -13.66 4.26 -20.40
N GLY A 214 -14.71 3.44 -20.29
CA GLY A 214 -16.06 3.82 -20.70
C GLY A 214 -16.11 4.22 -22.19
N ASN A 215 -16.37 5.49 -22.46
CA ASN A 215 -16.36 6.05 -23.82
C ASN A 215 -15.13 6.88 -24.18
N VAL A 216 -14.20 7.07 -23.24
CA VAL A 216 -13.01 7.91 -23.41
C VAL A 216 -11.81 7.05 -23.79
N SER A 217 -11.09 7.42 -24.85
CA SER A 217 -9.80 6.79 -25.18
C SER A 217 -8.74 7.26 -24.19
N VAL A 218 -7.96 6.31 -23.69
CA VAL A 218 -6.93 6.55 -22.67
C VAL A 218 -5.57 6.07 -23.16
N THR A 219 -4.52 6.63 -22.57
CA THR A 219 -3.15 6.14 -22.71
C THR A 219 -2.66 5.68 -21.35
N CYS A 220 -2.28 4.41 -21.26
CA CYS A 220 -1.71 3.83 -20.06
C CYS A 220 -0.17 3.89 -20.14
N LYS A 221 0.50 4.27 -19.04
CA LYS A 221 1.97 4.28 -18.94
C LYS A 221 2.41 3.84 -17.55
N LYS A 222 3.48 3.05 -17.47
CA LYS A 222 4.13 2.72 -16.19
C LYS A 222 4.81 3.96 -15.61
N ILE A 223 4.59 4.20 -14.32
CA ILE A 223 5.20 5.30 -13.56
C ILE A 223 5.90 4.75 -12.31
N PRO A 224 6.94 5.42 -11.79
CA PRO A 224 7.52 5.04 -10.52
C PRO A 224 6.54 5.32 -9.37
N LEU A 225 6.55 4.48 -8.33
CA LEU A 225 5.68 4.64 -7.14
C LEU A 225 5.82 6.02 -6.49
N LEU A 226 7.02 6.60 -6.54
CA LEU A 226 7.33 7.92 -5.99
C LEU A 226 6.64 9.09 -6.74
N ALA A 227 6.19 8.86 -7.98
CA ALA A 227 5.49 9.87 -8.78
C ALA A 227 3.97 9.84 -8.58
N ILE A 228 3.45 8.97 -7.71
CA ILE A 228 2.02 8.93 -7.39
C ILE A 228 1.68 10.18 -6.58
N GLU A 229 0.95 11.09 -7.20
CA GLU A 229 0.32 12.21 -6.51
C GLU A 229 -0.98 11.70 -5.87
N TYR A 230 -1.06 11.72 -4.55
CA TYR A 230 -2.30 11.43 -3.83
C TYR A 230 -2.58 12.57 -2.84
N GLU A 231 -3.85 12.95 -2.72
CA GLU A 231 -4.27 13.84 -1.64
C GLU A 231 -4.63 13.00 -0.42
N PRO A 232 -3.89 13.13 0.70
CA PRO A 232 -4.25 12.43 1.92
C PRO A 232 -5.65 12.88 2.38
N PRO A 233 -6.46 11.98 2.96
CA PRO A 233 -7.82 12.28 3.36
C PRO A 233 -7.81 13.42 4.38
N ARG A 234 -8.46 14.53 4.01
CA ARG A 234 -8.54 15.71 4.87
C ARG A 234 -9.43 15.40 6.07
N THR A 235 -8.82 15.10 7.20
CA THR A 235 -9.54 14.96 8.47
C THR A 235 -9.95 16.34 8.98
N LYS A 236 -11.25 16.52 9.24
CA LYS A 236 -11.78 17.73 9.90
C LYS A 236 -12.17 17.38 11.31
N ALA A 237 -11.37 17.82 12.27
CA ALA A 237 -11.76 17.76 13.68
C ALA A 237 -12.91 18.73 13.92
N PHE A 238 -13.99 18.24 14.54
CA PHE A 238 -15.11 19.07 14.98
C PHE A 238 -15.41 18.77 16.46
N LYS A 239 -15.97 19.75 17.16
CA LYS A 239 -16.44 19.60 18.54
C LYS A 239 -17.90 20.03 18.59
N THR A 240 -18.76 19.19 19.17
CA THR A 240 -20.18 19.46 19.36
C THR A 240 -20.59 19.03 20.77
N VAL A 241 -21.53 19.73 21.36
CA VAL A 241 -22.16 19.38 22.63
C VAL A 241 -23.50 18.75 22.32
N GLU A 242 -23.64 17.44 22.52
CA GLU A 242 -24.90 16.72 22.40
C GLU A 242 -25.44 16.37 23.79
N SER A 243 -26.76 16.35 23.93
CA SER A 243 -27.42 15.99 25.19
C SER A 243 -27.37 14.49 25.51
N SER A 244 -27.01 13.65 24.53
CA SER A 244 -26.87 12.20 24.71
C SER A 244 -25.83 11.60 23.73
N LEU A 245 -25.18 10.50 24.12
CA LEU A 245 -24.19 9.75 23.31
C LEU A 245 -24.83 8.88 22.21
N ARG A 246 -25.95 9.34 21.66
CA ARG A 246 -26.67 8.65 20.60
C ARG A 246 -25.87 8.71 19.30
N LEU A 247 -25.65 7.55 18.66
CA LEU A 247 -24.83 7.44 17.45
C LEU A 247 -25.39 8.30 16.31
N ASP A 248 -26.72 8.36 16.18
CA ASP A 248 -27.41 9.22 15.20
C ASP A 248 -27.18 10.72 15.49
N ALA A 249 -27.13 11.11 16.76
CA ALA A 249 -26.85 12.51 17.16
C ALA A 249 -25.41 12.91 16.84
N ILE A 250 -24.43 12.08 17.21
CA ILE A 250 -23.00 12.30 16.93
C ILE A 250 -22.74 12.32 15.43
N SER A 251 -23.31 11.37 14.70
CA SER A 251 -23.14 11.27 13.24
C SER A 251 -23.74 12.48 12.56
N SER A 252 -24.93 12.94 12.99
CA SER A 252 -25.62 14.08 12.36
C SER A 252 -24.80 15.35 12.53
N ALA A 253 -24.22 15.55 13.71
CA ALA A 253 -23.30 16.65 14.00
C ALA A 253 -22.02 16.60 13.15
N GLY A 254 -21.41 15.42 12.98
CA GLY A 254 -20.15 15.27 12.23
C GLY A 254 -20.29 15.41 10.72
N TYR A 255 -21.35 14.82 10.16
CA TYR A 255 -21.59 14.84 8.71
C TYR A 255 -22.43 16.05 8.25
N LYS A 256 -22.93 16.87 9.18
CA LYS A 256 -23.81 18.02 8.89
C LYS A 256 -25.05 17.66 8.05
N ILE A 257 -25.58 16.46 8.26
CA ILE A 257 -26.82 15.99 7.64
C ILE A 257 -27.90 15.80 8.70
N SER A 258 -29.17 15.96 8.33
CA SER A 258 -30.28 15.88 9.29
C SER A 258 -30.40 14.48 9.91
N ARG A 259 -30.85 14.41 11.17
CA ARG A 259 -31.02 13.14 11.90
C ARG A 259 -31.93 12.15 11.16
N THR A 260 -33.02 12.65 10.56
CA THR A 260 -33.95 11.83 9.76
C THR A 260 -33.28 11.18 8.56
N LYS A 261 -32.24 11.81 7.98
CA LYS A 261 -31.49 11.26 6.85
C LYS A 261 -30.40 10.26 7.29
N MET A 262 -30.04 10.26 8.57
CA MET A 262 -29.06 9.35 9.17
C MET A 262 -29.69 8.07 9.71
N ALA A 263 -30.98 8.10 10.06
CA ALA A 263 -31.74 6.92 10.47
C ALA A 263 -32.12 6.10 9.23
N LEU A 264 -31.14 5.39 8.65
CA LEU A 264 -31.32 4.36 7.64
C LEU A 264 -30.93 3.00 8.23
#